data_AF-A0AA35P210-F1
#
_entry.id   AF-A0AA35P210-F1
#
_cell.length_a   1.000
_cell.length_b   1.000
_cell.length_c   1.000
_cell.angle_alpha   90.00
_cell.angle_beta   90.00
_cell.angle_gamma   90.00
#
_symmetry.space_group_name_H-M   'P 1'
#
loop_
_entity.id
_entity.type
_entity.pdbx_description
1 polymer ?
#
loop_
_entity_poly.entity_id
_entity_poly.type
_entity_poly.pdbx_seq_one_letter_code
_entity_poly.pdbx_strand_id
1 'polypeptide(L)'
;MSRELFVLTYGALVAQLCKDYEKDEDVNKYLDSMGYNIGIRLVEDFLARSSVKKCRSYSETTDIIAQIHLAAEVTFIQDTLKGDDVTEIGIAFLKKIETRKHKRNK
;
A
#
# COMPACT_ATOMS: atom_id res chain seq x y z
N MET A 1 17.19 6.06 10.73
CA MET A 1 15.91 6.25 11.45
C MET A 1 15.65 5.01 12.29
N SER A 2 15.38 5.17 13.60
CA SER A 2 15.02 4.02 14.45
C SER A 2 13.54 3.68 14.28
N ARG A 3 13.20 2.39 14.37
CA ARG A 3 11.82 1.89 14.32
C ARG A 3 10.93 2.55 15.38
N GLU A 4 11.47 2.74 16.58
CA GLU A 4 10.77 3.35 17.71
C GLU A 4 10.35 4.79 17.44
N LEU A 5 11.24 5.60 16.86
CA LEU A 5 10.92 6.98 16.51
C LEU A 5 9.80 7.06 15.47
N PHE A 6 9.81 6.16 14.48
CA PHE A 6 8.71 6.07 13.51
C PHE A 6 7.39 5.70 14.18
N VAL A 7 7.37 4.66 15.01
CA VAL A 7 6.16 4.21 15.73
C VAL A 7 5.61 5.33 16.62
N LEU A 8 6.46 6.04 17.36
CA LEU A 8 6.04 7.15 18.21
C LEU A 8 5.48 8.31 17.41
N THR A 9 6.09 8.65 16.28
CA THR A 9 5.64 9.75 15.43
C THR A 9 4.31 9.42 14.76
N TYR A 10 4.16 8.18 14.27
CA TYR A 10 2.90 7.71 13.70
C TYR A 10 1.81 7.62 14.78
N GLY A 11 2.13 7.13 15.97
CA GLY A 11 1.20 7.11 17.11
C GLY A 11 0.74 8.51 17.53
N ALA A 12 1.64 9.49 17.56
CA ALA A 12 1.28 10.89 17.84
C ALA A 12 0.35 11.48 16.75
N LEU A 13 0.62 11.18 15.48
CA LEU A 13 -0.24 11.58 14.36
C LEU A 13 -1.64 10.97 14.50
N VAL A 14 -1.75 9.66 14.71
CA VAL A 14 -3.04 8.96 14.87
C VAL A 14 -3.78 9.50 16.09
N ALA A 15 -3.09 9.69 17.22
CA ALA A 15 -3.70 10.25 18.42
C ALA A 15 -4.25 11.67 18.20
N GLN A 16 -3.61 12.46 17.33
CA GLN A 16 -4.12 13.77 16.95
C GLN A 16 -5.36 13.64 16.05
N LEU A 17 -5.33 12.76 15.05
CA LEU A 17 -6.48 12.51 14.17
C LEU A 17 -7.70 11.99 14.94
N CYS A 18 -7.52 11.10 15.92
CA CYS A 18 -8.62 10.62 16.77
C CYS A 18 -9.22 11.72 17.67
N LYS A 19 -8.53 12.86 17.88
CA LYS A 19 -9.11 14.03 18.56
C LYS A 19 -9.84 14.94 17.59
N ASP A 20 -9.34 15.05 16.37
CA ASP A 20 -9.86 15.95 15.34
C ASP A 20 -11.06 15.35 14.59
N TYR A 21 -11.22 14.03 14.63
CA TYR A 21 -12.33 13.28 14.02
C TYR A 21 -13.12 12.49 15.07
N GLU A 22 -14.45 12.53 14.98
CA GLU A 22 -15.34 11.77 15.89
C GLU A 22 -15.50 10.29 15.52
N LYS A 23 -15.16 9.92 14.26
CA LYS A 23 -15.41 8.60 13.69
C LYS A 23 -14.13 7.96 13.19
N ASP A 24 -13.89 6.71 13.58
CA ASP A 24 -12.75 5.92 13.16
C ASP A 24 -12.69 5.75 11.63
N GLU A 25 -13.84 5.70 10.95
CA GLU A 25 -13.88 5.59 9.49
C GLU A 25 -13.22 6.79 8.80
N ASP A 26 -13.38 7.99 9.36
CA ASP A 26 -12.82 9.20 8.77
C ASP A 26 -11.32 9.33 9.06
N VAL A 27 -10.87 8.86 10.23
CA VAL A 27 -9.44 8.69 10.55
C VAL A 27 -8.80 7.71 9.57
N ASN A 28 -9.42 6.54 9.34
CA ASN A 28 -8.89 5.51 8.44
C ASN A 28 -8.82 5.98 7.00
N LYS A 29 -9.83 6.71 6.49
CA LYS A 29 -9.78 7.33 5.15
C LYS A 29 -8.63 8.31 5.02
N TYR A 30 -8.38 9.12 6.05
CA TYR A 30 -7.27 10.06 6.05
C TYR A 30 -5.92 9.33 6.01
N LEU A 31 -5.75 8.33 6.88
CA LEU A 31 -4.53 7.52 6.95
C LEU A 31 -4.24 6.79 5.63
N ASP A 32 -5.27 6.25 4.98
CA ASP A 32 -5.16 5.61 3.66
C ASP A 32 -4.69 6.59 2.58
N SER A 33 -5.33 7.76 2.49
CA SER A 33 -4.95 8.82 1.54
C SER A 33 -3.52 9.32 1.77
N MET A 34 -3.14 9.51 3.04
CA MET A 34 -1.76 9.89 3.38
C MET A 34 -0.77 8.80 2.97
N GLY A 35 -1.08 7.53 3.28
CA GLY A 35 -0.27 6.37 2.91
C GLY A 35 -0.07 6.23 1.41
N TYR A 36 -1.14 6.41 0.62
CA TYR A 36 -1.09 6.41 -0.84
C TYR A 36 -0.17 7.50 -1.40
N ASN A 37 -0.30 8.74 -0.91
CA ASN A 37 0.54 9.86 -1.35
C ASN A 37 2.02 9.68 -0.96
N ILE A 38 2.29 9.12 0.22
CA ILE A 38 3.65 8.75 0.64
C ILE A 38 4.19 7.65 -0.29
N GLY A 39 3.39 6.62 -0.58
CA GLY A 39 3.75 5.52 -1.46
C GLY A 39 4.16 5.96 -2.87
N ILE A 40 3.43 6.92 -3.47
CA ILE A 40 3.77 7.51 -4.78
C ILE A 40 5.18 8.13 -4.77
N ARG A 41 5.60 8.75 -3.66
CA ARG A 41 6.93 9.37 -3.56
C ARG A 41 8.01 8.33 -3.26
N LEU A 42 7.67 7.31 -2.47
CA LEU A 42 8.59 6.23 -2.12
C LEU A 42 8.89 5.31 -3.30
N VAL A 43 7.94 5.10 -4.22
CA VAL A 43 8.18 4.22 -5.37
C VAL A 43 9.31 4.73 -6.28
N GLU A 44 9.48 6.04 -6.41
CA GLU A 44 10.57 6.63 -7.19
C GLU A 44 11.95 6.34 -6.57
N ASP A 45 12.12 6.61 -5.26
CA ASP A 45 13.36 6.33 -4.53
C ASP A 45 13.62 4.83 -4.45
N PHE A 46 12.58 4.03 -4.29
CA PHE A 46 12.66 2.57 -4.31
C PHE A 46 13.16 2.06 -5.66
N LEU A 47 12.59 2.51 -6.79
CA LEU A 47 13.05 2.11 -8.12
C LEU A 47 14.49 2.57 -8.42
N ALA A 48 14.92 3.69 -7.84
CA ALA A 48 16.29 4.18 -7.97
C ALA A 48 17.30 3.37 -7.17
N ARG A 49 16.91 2.85 -5.99
CA ARG A 49 17.80 2.13 -5.07
C ARG A 49 17.70 0.62 -5.18
N SER A 50 16.59 0.10 -5.69
CA SER A 50 16.40 -1.32 -5.97
C SER A 50 17.02 -1.69 -7.31
N SER A 51 17.65 -2.86 -7.40
CA SER A 51 18.20 -3.41 -8.66
C SER A 51 17.11 -3.96 -9.60
N VAL A 52 15.89 -3.45 -9.46
CA VAL A 52 14.73 -3.82 -10.25
C VAL A 52 14.93 -3.28 -11.66
N LYS A 53 15.07 -4.19 -12.63
CA LYS A 53 15.22 -3.82 -14.05
C LYS A 53 13.93 -3.15 -14.54
N LYS A 54 14.05 -2.22 -15.50
CA LYS A 54 12.88 -1.69 -16.23
C LYS A 54 12.07 -2.87 -16.77
N CYS A 55 10.85 -3.01 -16.27
CA CYS A 55 9.94 -4.08 -16.68
C CYS A 55 9.60 -3.91 -18.17
N ARG A 56 9.65 -5.01 -18.93
CA ARG A 56 9.32 -5.02 -20.36
C ARG A 56 7.94 -5.59 -20.65
N SER A 57 7.29 -6.16 -19.64
CA SER A 57 5.96 -6.73 -19.74
C SER A 57 5.18 -6.47 -18.47
N TYR A 58 3.85 -6.42 -18.60
CA TYR A 58 2.96 -6.25 -17.46
C TYR A 58 3.15 -7.40 -16.45
N SER A 59 3.46 -8.62 -16.88
CA SER A 59 3.72 -9.75 -15.96
C SER A 59 4.92 -9.48 -15.05
N GLU A 60 6.06 -9.01 -15.59
CA GLU A 60 7.22 -8.63 -14.76
C GLU A 60 6.90 -7.47 -13.83
N THR A 61 6.17 -6.48 -14.33
CA THR A 61 5.66 -5.39 -13.50
C THR A 61 4.77 -5.94 -12.40
N THR A 62 3.89 -6.88 -12.68
CA THR A 62 2.97 -7.49 -11.70
C THR A 62 3.75 -8.34 -10.69
N ASP A 63 4.81 -9.05 -11.08
CA ASP A 63 5.61 -9.87 -10.17
C ASP A 63 6.48 -9.01 -9.23
N ILE A 64 7.06 -7.92 -9.76
CA ILE A 64 7.81 -6.93 -8.97
C ILE A 64 6.86 -6.16 -8.05
N ILE A 65 5.72 -5.72 -8.57
CA ILE A 65 4.68 -5.05 -7.79
C ILE A 65 4.05 -6.01 -6.77
N ALA A 66 3.89 -7.31 -7.08
CA ALA A 66 3.41 -8.34 -6.15
C ALA A 66 4.41 -8.66 -5.04
N GLN A 67 5.71 -8.62 -5.35
CA GLN A 67 6.76 -8.73 -4.36
C GLN A 67 6.86 -7.48 -3.48
N ILE A 68 6.39 -6.32 -3.96
CA ILE A 68 6.75 -5.03 -3.35
C ILE A 68 5.52 -4.22 -2.92
N HIS A 69 4.57 -3.81 -3.77
CA HIS A 69 3.38 -3.01 -3.42
C HIS A 69 2.34 -3.06 -4.54
N LEU A 70 1.22 -3.77 -4.40
CA LEU A 70 0.16 -3.85 -5.42
C LEU A 70 -0.85 -2.71 -5.33
N ALA A 71 -1.35 -2.28 -6.50
CA ALA A 71 -2.65 -1.63 -6.65
C ALA A 71 -3.72 -2.65 -6.22
N ALA A 72 -3.85 -2.74 -4.92
CA ALA A 72 -4.69 -3.67 -4.21
C ALA A 72 -5.60 -2.85 -3.31
N GLU A 73 -6.82 -3.32 -3.18
CA GLU A 73 -7.64 -2.96 -2.06
C GLU A 73 -7.04 -3.67 -0.83
N VAL A 74 -6.58 -2.87 0.12
CA VAL A 74 -6.02 -3.36 1.39
C VAL A 74 -7.05 -3.09 2.47
N THR A 75 -7.45 -4.13 3.20
CA THR A 75 -8.44 -4.04 4.27
C THR A 75 -7.90 -4.71 5.53
N PHE A 76 -8.28 -4.20 6.69
CA PHE A 76 -8.05 -4.92 7.95
C PHE A 76 -9.15 -5.98 8.08
N ILE A 77 -8.77 -7.25 8.13
CA ILE A 77 -9.68 -8.38 8.36
C ILE A 77 -9.80 -8.64 9.87
N GLN A 78 -8.68 -8.59 10.59
CA GLN A 78 -8.61 -8.71 12.04
C GLN A 78 -7.60 -7.69 12.59
N ASP A 79 -7.87 -7.15 13.78
CA ASP A 79 -7.04 -6.14 14.42
C ASP A 79 -6.95 -6.37 15.94
N THR A 80 -5.77 -6.74 16.41
CA THR A 80 -5.49 -6.89 17.84
C THR A 80 -5.78 -5.62 18.66
N LEU A 81 -5.69 -4.43 18.06
CA LEU A 81 -6.05 -3.18 18.75
C LEU A 81 -7.56 -3.07 18.98
N LYS A 82 -8.38 -3.78 18.21
CA LYS A 82 -9.83 -3.88 18.38
C LYS A 82 -10.26 -5.08 19.22
N GLY A 83 -9.31 -5.89 19.70
CA GLY A 83 -9.55 -7.04 20.56
C GLY A 83 -9.56 -8.40 19.85
N ASP A 84 -9.15 -8.47 18.59
CA ASP A 84 -8.97 -9.75 17.89
C ASP A 84 -7.69 -10.47 18.34
N ASP A 85 -7.61 -11.80 18.13
CA ASP A 85 -6.47 -12.62 18.57
C ASP A 85 -5.19 -12.33 17.76
N VAL A 86 -5.34 -11.91 16.51
CA VAL A 86 -4.24 -11.62 15.57
C VAL A 86 -4.60 -10.42 14.69
N THR A 87 -3.59 -9.76 14.13
CA THR A 87 -3.79 -8.72 13.12
C THR A 87 -3.68 -9.36 11.74
N GLU A 88 -4.78 -9.37 10.99
CA GLU A 88 -4.85 -9.90 9.62
C GLU A 88 -5.17 -8.77 8.63
N ILE A 89 -4.41 -8.72 7.55
CA ILE A 89 -4.59 -7.76 6.46
C ILE A 89 -5.05 -8.51 5.22
N GLY A 90 -6.23 -8.14 4.71
CA GLY A 90 -6.77 -8.59 3.44
C GLY A 90 -6.20 -7.78 2.29
N ILE A 91 -5.83 -8.47 1.22
CA ILE A 91 -5.30 -7.84 0.01
C ILE A 91 -6.07 -8.40 -1.19
N ALA A 92 -6.83 -7.55 -1.87
CA ALA A 92 -7.56 -7.89 -3.09
C ALA A 92 -7.00 -7.13 -4.30
N PHE A 93 -6.54 -7.84 -5.32
CA PHE A 93 -5.94 -7.22 -6.50
C PHE A 93 -7.03 -6.71 -7.46
N LEU A 94 -7.04 -5.40 -7.69
CA LEU A 94 -8.17 -4.72 -8.35
C LEU A 94 -8.31 -5.04 -9.85
N LYS A 95 -7.24 -5.42 -10.57
CA LYS A 95 -7.35 -6.01 -11.93
C LYS A 95 -6.02 -6.51 -12.50
N LYS A 96 -6.10 -7.58 -13.29
CA LYS A 96 -5.13 -7.86 -14.37
C LYS A 96 -5.50 -7.01 -15.58
N ILE A 97 -4.65 -6.08 -16.02
CA ILE A 97 -4.86 -5.38 -17.29
C ILE A 97 -4.72 -6.40 -18.43
N GLU A 98 -5.81 -6.71 -19.12
CA GLU A 98 -5.78 -7.58 -20.30
C GLU A 98 -4.94 -6.94 -21.41
N THR A 99 -3.80 -7.54 -21.73
CA THR A 99 -3.00 -7.15 -22.89
C THR A 99 -3.75 -7.54 -24.16
N ARG A 100 -4.30 -6.57 -24.88
CA ARG A 100 -4.84 -6.79 -26.24
C ARG A 100 -3.70 -7.33 -27.11
N LYS A 101 -3.73 -8.62 -27.41
CA LYS A 101 -2.82 -9.28 -28.36
C LYS A 101 -2.94 -8.57 -29.71
N HIS A 102 -1.90 -7.85 -30.12
CA HIS A 102 -1.77 -7.33 -31.48
C HIS A 102 -1.65 -8.53 -32.42
N LYS A 103 -2.71 -8.79 -33.18
CA LYS A 103 -2.74 -9.81 -34.23
C LYS A 103 -1.83 -9.32 -35.36
N ARG A 104 -0.60 -9.83 -35.42
CA ARG A 104 0.33 -9.61 -36.54
C ARG A 104 -0.21 -10.44 -37.71
N ASN A 105 -0.90 -9.79 -38.66
CA ASN A 105 -1.24 -10.42 -39.92
C ASN A 105 0.02 -10.55 -40.78
N LYS A 106 0.13 -11.72 -41.40
CA LYS A 106 1.18 -12.18 -42.31
C LYS A 106 1.12 -11.44 -43.65
#